data_AF-A0A5P0YYG4-F1
#
_entry.id   AF-A0A5P0YYG4-F1
#
_cell.length_a   1.000
_cell.length_b   1.000
_cell.length_c   1.000
_cell.angle_alpha   90.00
_cell.angle_beta   90.00
_cell.angle_gamma   90.00
#
_symmetry.space_group_name_H-M   'P 1'
#
loop_
_entity.id
_entity.type
_entity.pdbx_description
1 polymer ?
#
loop_
_entity_poly.entity_id
_entity_poly.type
_entity_poly.pdbx_seq_one_letter_code
_entity_poly.pdbx_strand_id
1 'polypeptide(L)'
;MAEDLFQTAALRRRVLDAWAASPARFREDANAEEDLALGGYRDRLVVELAQNASDAAARAGVPGRLRLTLTEDTLIAANTGARLDAAGVESLSTLRASAKRDDAAREAERDGTGRDAAPAADGPPVGRFGVGFAAVLAVTDEPAVVGRSGGVRWSLAEAREMAAELPSLADELRRREGHVPLLRLPLPAEGSAPDGYDTAVVLPLRDPAARDLTYRLLTAVDDGLLLALPGLAEVTVETADGVRTLARREEGPYTVIGDNRWRTVTHSGVADPALLADRPLEERERPHWTITWAVPVDAAGAPVRPATTPHVHAPTPTDEPLGLPALLIASLPLEPTRRRAAPGPLTDFLLERAADAYTELLREWAPPGPGVVDLVPGPLGAGELDSALRASLLRRLPETPFLPSAARTEDDEPYRLRPREAEIAEGAGAETVAVLADLFPHLLPAGLERRIELRTLDVGRVPLGELIDRLAGVERDPDWWRALYDSLAGVDPDQLTGLPVPLADGRTTIGPRHVLLPLAGEG
;
A
#
# COMPACT_ATOMS: atom_id res chain seq x y z
N MET A 1 -16.71 8.89 -41.67
CA MET A 1 -17.43 9.50 -40.54
C MET A 1 -17.67 8.38 -39.56
N ALA A 2 -16.97 8.41 -38.44
CA ALA A 2 -17.18 7.49 -37.33
C ALA A 2 -18.67 7.46 -36.93
N GLU A 3 -19.18 6.26 -36.65
CA GLU A 3 -20.52 6.09 -36.10
C GLU A 3 -20.56 6.61 -34.66
N ASP A 4 -21.50 7.51 -34.34
CA ASP A 4 -21.63 8.10 -32.99
C ASP A 4 -22.33 7.16 -32.00
N LEU A 5 -21.68 6.02 -31.72
CA LEU A 5 -22.21 4.95 -30.86
C LEU A 5 -22.42 5.38 -29.41
N PHE A 6 -21.72 6.44 -28.98
CA PHE A 6 -21.78 6.94 -27.60
C PHE A 6 -22.65 8.20 -27.44
N GLN A 7 -23.38 8.61 -28.48
CA GLN A 7 -24.25 9.79 -28.46
C GLN A 7 -23.49 11.09 -28.09
N THR A 8 -22.23 11.20 -28.51
CA THR A 8 -21.35 12.34 -28.25
C THR A 8 -21.94 13.65 -28.79
N ALA A 9 -22.66 13.61 -29.91
CA ALA A 9 -23.34 14.78 -30.46
C ALA A 9 -24.45 15.30 -29.52
N ALA A 10 -25.20 14.40 -28.87
CA ALA A 10 -26.24 14.79 -27.92
C ALA A 10 -25.63 15.37 -26.63
N LEU A 11 -24.55 14.76 -26.12
CA LEU A 11 -23.78 15.26 -24.97
C LEU A 11 -23.27 16.69 -25.24
N ARG A 12 -22.55 16.85 -26.36
CA ARG A 12 -21.95 18.12 -26.78
C ARG A 12 -23.00 19.22 -26.96
N ARG A 13 -24.12 18.91 -27.61
CA ARG A 13 -25.23 19.87 -27.79
C ARG A 13 -25.77 20.36 -26.46
N ARG A 14 -26.02 19.47 -25.49
CA ARG A 14 -26.52 19.86 -24.15
C ARG A 14 -25.56 20.83 -23.43
N VAL A 15 -24.26 20.61 -23.57
CA VAL A 15 -23.23 21.48 -22.98
C VAL A 15 -23.22 22.85 -23.66
N LEU A 16 -23.18 22.89 -25.00
CA LEU A 16 -23.19 24.14 -25.75
C LEU A 16 -24.47 24.96 -25.52
N ASP A 17 -25.63 24.30 -25.47
CA ASP A 17 -26.91 24.95 -25.16
C ASP A 17 -26.88 25.56 -23.74
N ALA A 18 -26.31 24.85 -22.76
CA ALA A 18 -26.18 25.34 -21.39
C ALA A 18 -25.23 26.54 -21.28
N TRP A 19 -24.10 26.52 -21.98
CA TRP A 19 -23.17 27.64 -22.03
C TRP A 19 -23.75 28.85 -22.77
N ALA A 20 -24.47 28.61 -23.87
CA ALA A 20 -25.15 29.64 -24.62
C ALA A 20 -26.18 30.37 -23.76
N ALA A 21 -26.96 29.61 -22.97
CA ALA A 21 -27.96 30.13 -22.04
C ALA A 21 -27.34 30.79 -20.80
N SER A 22 -26.17 30.34 -20.34
CA SER A 22 -25.49 30.85 -19.16
C SER A 22 -23.97 30.83 -19.30
N PRO A 23 -23.32 31.98 -19.63
CA PRO A 23 -21.87 32.09 -19.61
C PRO A 23 -21.24 31.79 -18.24
N ALA A 24 -22.02 31.88 -17.16
CA ALA A 24 -21.56 31.46 -15.84
C ALA A 24 -21.25 29.95 -15.78
N ARG A 25 -22.03 29.10 -16.45
CA ARG A 25 -21.76 27.65 -16.53
C ARG A 25 -20.48 27.34 -17.28
N PHE A 26 -20.24 28.04 -18.39
CA PHE A 26 -18.96 27.95 -19.10
C PHE A 26 -17.77 28.28 -18.19
N ARG A 27 -17.89 29.34 -17.39
CA ARG A 27 -16.83 29.72 -16.41
C ARG A 27 -16.62 28.66 -15.34
N GLU A 28 -17.70 28.08 -14.81
CA GLU A 28 -17.61 27.01 -13.82
C GLU A 28 -16.89 25.78 -14.38
N ASP A 29 -17.24 25.38 -15.61
CA ASP A 29 -16.59 24.25 -16.29
C ASP A 29 -15.12 24.53 -16.60
N ALA A 30 -14.80 25.72 -17.13
CA ALA A 30 -13.44 26.15 -17.43
C ALA A 30 -12.58 26.18 -16.17
N ASN A 31 -13.06 26.78 -15.08
CA ASN A 31 -12.33 26.82 -13.81
C ASN A 31 -12.11 25.42 -13.23
N ALA A 32 -13.14 24.56 -13.26
CA ALA A 32 -13.04 23.22 -12.71
C ALA A 32 -12.01 22.35 -13.45
N GLU A 33 -11.91 22.51 -14.78
CA GLU A 33 -10.92 21.79 -15.58
C GLU A 33 -9.51 22.39 -15.43
N GLU A 34 -9.39 23.72 -15.43
CA GLU A 34 -8.13 24.42 -15.23
C GLU A 34 -7.51 24.12 -13.85
N ASP A 35 -8.32 24.10 -12.78
CA ASP A 35 -7.89 23.70 -11.44
C ASP A 35 -7.32 22.27 -11.41
N LEU A 36 -7.88 21.35 -12.21
CA LEU A 36 -7.38 19.98 -12.33
C LEU A 36 -6.10 19.92 -13.18
N ALA A 37 -6.02 20.66 -14.29
CA ALA A 37 -4.86 20.64 -15.19
C ALA A 37 -3.63 21.39 -14.62
N LEU A 38 -3.84 22.49 -13.92
CA LEU A 38 -2.79 23.30 -13.29
C LEU A 38 -2.44 22.85 -11.87
N GLY A 39 -3.37 22.17 -11.18
CA GLY A 39 -3.20 21.72 -9.81
C GLY A 39 -2.36 20.45 -9.64
N GLY A 40 -2.45 19.84 -8.45
CA GLY A 40 -1.64 18.70 -8.02
C GLY A 40 -1.86 17.37 -8.77
N TYR A 41 -2.64 17.36 -9.86
CA TYR A 41 -2.95 16.18 -10.69
C TYR A 41 -1.91 15.90 -11.80
N ARG A 42 -0.99 16.84 -12.07
CA ARG A 42 0.05 16.64 -13.11
C ARG A 42 0.88 15.38 -12.90
N ASP A 43 1.18 15.05 -11.65
CA ASP A 43 1.99 13.87 -11.30
C ASP A 43 1.15 12.59 -11.15
N ARG A 44 -0.16 12.63 -11.44
CA ARG A 44 -1.08 11.49 -11.25
C ARG A 44 -1.45 10.76 -12.54
N LEU A 45 -0.99 11.21 -13.71
CA LEU A 45 -1.35 10.66 -15.02
C LEU A 45 -1.34 9.11 -15.06
N VAL A 46 -0.19 8.50 -14.75
CA VAL A 46 -0.01 7.04 -14.85
C VAL A 46 -0.89 6.30 -13.85
N VAL A 47 -0.99 6.85 -12.65
CA VAL A 47 -1.77 6.31 -11.54
C VAL A 47 -3.27 6.29 -11.89
N GLU A 48 -3.82 7.38 -12.42
CA GLU A 48 -5.24 7.46 -12.80
C GLU A 48 -5.56 6.55 -14.00
N LEU A 49 -4.62 6.43 -14.97
CA LEU A 49 -4.75 5.47 -16.08
C LEU A 49 -4.76 4.02 -15.57
N ALA A 50 -3.88 3.70 -14.62
CA ALA A 50 -3.83 2.37 -14.01
C ALA A 50 -5.07 2.05 -13.18
N GLN A 51 -5.59 3.02 -12.44
CA GLN A 51 -6.83 2.87 -11.68
C GLN A 51 -8.03 2.62 -12.61
N ASN A 52 -8.14 3.38 -13.71
CA ASN A 52 -9.17 3.13 -14.73
C ASN A 52 -9.06 1.73 -15.34
N ALA A 53 -7.84 1.25 -15.59
CA ALA A 53 -7.58 -0.10 -16.08
C ALA A 53 -7.96 -1.18 -15.06
N SER A 54 -7.60 -0.99 -13.79
CA SER A 54 -7.98 -1.88 -12.68
C SER A 54 -9.50 -1.97 -12.55
N ASP A 55 -10.19 -0.83 -12.57
CA ASP A 55 -11.64 -0.77 -12.45
C ASP A 55 -12.34 -1.43 -13.65
N ALA A 56 -11.79 -1.29 -14.85
CA ALA A 56 -12.31 -1.96 -16.04
C ALA A 56 -12.14 -3.48 -15.96
N ALA A 57 -10.98 -3.96 -15.50
CA ALA A 57 -10.71 -5.37 -15.29
C ALA A 57 -11.64 -5.98 -14.23
N ALA A 58 -11.80 -5.31 -13.08
CA ALA A 58 -12.70 -5.71 -12.01
C ALA A 58 -14.16 -5.81 -12.49
N ARG A 59 -14.66 -4.82 -13.24
CA ARG A 59 -16.02 -4.86 -13.84
C ARG A 59 -16.21 -6.02 -14.81
N ALA A 60 -15.16 -6.46 -15.50
CA ALA A 60 -15.23 -7.59 -16.43
C ALA A 60 -14.96 -8.93 -15.76
N GLY A 61 -14.51 -8.97 -14.50
CA GLY A 61 -14.12 -10.19 -13.81
C GLY A 61 -12.92 -10.89 -14.48
N VAL A 62 -11.99 -10.12 -15.06
CA VAL A 62 -10.80 -10.65 -15.74
C VAL A 62 -9.51 -10.09 -15.11
N PRO A 63 -8.38 -10.80 -15.19
CA PRO A 63 -7.08 -10.24 -14.82
C PRO A 63 -6.75 -9.00 -15.66
N GLY A 64 -6.54 -7.87 -15.00
CA GLY A 64 -6.21 -6.61 -15.68
C GLY A 64 -4.77 -6.60 -16.18
N ARG A 65 -4.59 -6.26 -17.45
CA ARG A 65 -3.29 -5.95 -18.03
C ARG A 65 -3.31 -4.51 -18.50
N LEU A 66 -2.29 -3.75 -18.15
CA LEU A 66 -2.06 -2.39 -18.61
C LEU A 66 -0.75 -2.32 -19.39
N ARG A 67 -0.77 -1.73 -20.57
CA ARG A 67 0.43 -1.41 -21.34
C ARG A 67 0.53 0.10 -21.55
N LEU A 68 1.63 0.67 -21.12
CA LEU A 68 1.98 2.07 -21.27
C LEU A 68 3.12 2.16 -22.28
N THR A 69 2.81 2.62 -23.50
CA THR A 69 3.79 2.77 -24.58
C THR A 69 4.01 4.26 -24.86
N LEU A 70 5.24 4.72 -24.70
CA LEU A 70 5.66 6.08 -25.03
C LEU A 70 6.49 6.08 -26.32
N THR A 71 5.93 6.66 -27.38
CA THR A 71 6.64 6.95 -28.63
C THR A 71 7.33 8.33 -28.54
N GLU A 72 7.78 8.87 -29.68
CA GLU A 72 8.37 10.21 -29.72
C GLU A 72 7.38 11.31 -29.28
N ASP A 73 6.12 11.17 -29.63
CA ASP A 73 5.11 12.22 -29.52
C ASP A 73 3.81 11.75 -28.87
N THR A 74 3.68 10.48 -28.52
CA THR A 74 2.40 9.92 -28.07
C THR A 74 2.60 8.96 -26.89
N LEU A 75 1.75 9.10 -25.87
CA LEU A 75 1.55 8.08 -24.85
C LEU A 75 0.29 7.28 -25.19
N ILE A 76 0.41 5.95 -25.21
CA ILE A 76 -0.71 5.02 -25.35
C ILE A 76 -0.83 4.19 -24.08
N ALA A 77 -1.99 4.24 -23.43
CA ALA A 77 -2.32 3.39 -22.29
C ALA A 77 -3.43 2.40 -22.70
N ALA A 78 -3.03 1.16 -22.99
CA ALA A 78 -3.92 0.09 -23.41
C ALA A 78 -4.25 -0.86 -22.25
N ASN A 79 -5.52 -1.18 -22.03
CA ASN A 79 -5.93 -2.08 -20.96
C ASN A 79 -6.93 -3.16 -21.40
N THR A 80 -6.90 -4.28 -20.68
CA THR A 80 -7.95 -5.30 -20.74
C THR A 80 -9.10 -4.96 -19.80
N GLY A 81 -10.29 -5.49 -20.07
CA GLY A 81 -11.45 -5.41 -19.18
C GLY A 81 -12.71 -4.90 -19.87
N ALA A 82 -13.62 -4.34 -19.07
CA ALA A 82 -14.90 -3.85 -19.53
C ALA A 82 -14.72 -2.78 -20.62
N ARG A 83 -15.49 -2.90 -21.69
CA ARG A 83 -15.46 -1.99 -22.84
C ARG A 83 -16.02 -0.62 -22.47
N LEU A 84 -15.59 0.41 -23.20
CA LEU A 84 -16.19 1.74 -23.12
C LEU A 84 -17.65 1.70 -23.60
N ASP A 85 -18.55 2.31 -22.82
CA ASP A 85 -19.96 2.47 -23.11
C ASP A 85 -20.39 3.94 -23.02
N ALA A 86 -21.64 4.23 -23.39
CA ALA A 86 -22.16 5.59 -23.42
C ALA A 86 -22.18 6.27 -22.02
N ALA A 87 -22.46 5.50 -20.96
CA ALA A 87 -22.43 6.00 -19.59
C ALA A 87 -21.00 6.35 -19.14
N GLY A 88 -20.01 5.56 -19.53
CA GLY A 88 -18.60 5.83 -19.36
C GLY A 88 -18.18 7.11 -20.08
N VAL A 89 -18.57 7.29 -21.36
CA VAL A 89 -18.28 8.53 -22.10
C VAL A 89 -18.92 9.75 -21.46
N GLU A 90 -20.19 9.66 -21.05
CA GLU A 90 -20.85 10.73 -20.31
C GLU A 90 -20.08 11.07 -19.04
N SER A 91 -19.67 10.06 -18.25
CA SER A 91 -18.88 10.29 -17.04
C SER A 91 -17.51 10.91 -17.31
N LEU A 92 -16.83 10.56 -18.41
CA LEU A 92 -15.55 11.18 -18.81
C LEU A 92 -15.75 12.65 -19.23
N SER A 93 -16.92 12.99 -19.78
CA SER A 93 -17.27 14.34 -20.20
C SER A 93 -17.94 15.20 -19.12
N THR A 94 -18.33 14.60 -18.00
CA THR A 94 -18.95 15.29 -16.87
C THR A 94 -18.05 15.30 -15.62
N LEU A 95 -17.30 16.39 -15.35
CA LEU A 95 -16.65 16.61 -14.06
C LEU A 95 -17.72 16.68 -12.96
N ARG A 96 -17.53 15.87 -11.91
CA ARG A 96 -18.30 15.84 -10.65
C ARG A 96 -19.77 15.41 -10.73
N ALA A 97 -20.30 15.00 -11.89
CA ALA A 97 -21.61 14.37 -11.98
C ALA A 97 -21.42 12.85 -12.09
N SER A 98 -21.77 12.10 -11.04
CA SER A 98 -21.66 10.64 -11.03
C SER A 98 -22.79 10.02 -11.86
N ALA A 99 -22.45 9.38 -12.98
CA ALA A 99 -23.35 8.54 -13.75
C ALA A 99 -23.30 7.09 -13.24
N LYS A 100 -23.85 6.82 -12.04
CA LYS A 100 -24.03 5.42 -11.59
C LYS A 100 -25.21 5.20 -10.66
N ARG A 101 -26.35 5.82 -10.97
CA ARG A 101 -27.63 5.52 -10.32
C ARG A 101 -28.26 4.20 -10.77
N ASP A 102 -27.86 3.65 -11.92
CA ASP A 102 -28.63 2.58 -12.58
C ASP A 102 -28.05 1.16 -12.42
N ASP A 103 -26.76 0.99 -12.10
CA ASP A 103 -26.15 -0.36 -12.02
C ASP A 103 -26.41 -1.05 -10.67
N ALA A 104 -26.33 -0.31 -9.56
CA ALA A 104 -26.62 -0.84 -8.22
C ALA A 104 -28.09 -1.29 -8.07
N ALA A 105 -29.03 -0.61 -8.77
CA ALA A 105 -30.42 -1.01 -8.82
C ALA A 105 -30.64 -2.30 -9.63
N ARG A 106 -29.84 -2.54 -10.68
CA ARG A 106 -29.95 -3.72 -11.55
C ARG A 106 -29.29 -4.97 -10.96
N GLU A 107 -28.29 -4.83 -10.11
CA GLU A 107 -27.72 -5.94 -9.32
C GLU A 107 -28.67 -6.36 -8.19
N ALA A 108 -29.31 -5.41 -7.51
CA ALA A 108 -30.30 -5.67 -6.47
C ALA A 108 -31.59 -6.36 -7.00
N GLU A 109 -31.95 -6.15 -8.27
CA GLU A 109 -33.09 -6.82 -8.90
C GLU A 109 -32.78 -8.20 -9.49
N ARG A 110 -31.49 -8.56 -9.68
CA ARG A 110 -31.09 -9.85 -10.26
C ARG A 110 -30.87 -10.94 -9.22
N ASP A 111 -30.38 -10.61 -8.03
CA ASP A 111 -30.20 -11.57 -6.95
C ASP A 111 -31.37 -11.55 -5.96
N GLY A 112 -32.50 -12.11 -6.40
CA GLY A 112 -33.65 -12.44 -5.55
C GLY A 112 -33.41 -13.60 -4.58
N THR A 113 -32.17 -13.93 -4.24
CA THR A 113 -31.81 -15.02 -3.34
C THR A 113 -30.80 -14.56 -2.30
N GLY A 114 -31.29 -14.17 -1.12
CA GLY A 114 -30.46 -13.90 0.05
C GLY A 114 -29.69 -15.14 0.48
N ARG A 115 -28.46 -15.28 0.00
CA ARG A 115 -27.46 -16.21 0.51
C ARG A 115 -26.19 -15.45 0.83
N ASP A 116 -25.72 -15.63 2.06
CA ASP A 116 -24.45 -15.17 2.58
C ASP A 116 -23.29 -15.73 1.72
N ALA A 117 -22.86 -14.96 0.73
CA ALA A 117 -21.59 -15.18 0.05
C ALA A 117 -20.50 -14.46 0.85
N ALA A 118 -19.46 -15.19 1.24
CA ALA A 118 -18.23 -14.59 1.76
C ALA A 118 -17.71 -13.55 0.76
N PRO A 119 -17.30 -12.35 1.19
CA PRO A 119 -16.86 -11.31 0.27
C PRO A 119 -15.59 -11.80 -0.45
N ALA A 120 -15.58 -11.67 -1.78
CA ALA A 120 -14.35 -11.80 -2.56
C ALA A 120 -13.34 -10.77 -2.04
N ALA A 121 -12.05 -11.14 -2.05
CA ALA A 121 -10.94 -10.27 -1.63
C ALA A 121 -10.80 -8.98 -2.47
N ASP A 122 -11.57 -8.86 -3.56
CA ASP A 122 -11.64 -7.67 -4.40
C ASP A 122 -12.80 -6.77 -3.94
N GLY A 123 -12.46 -5.71 -3.18
CA GLY A 123 -13.41 -4.66 -2.84
C GLY A 123 -13.98 -3.96 -4.09
N PRO A 124 -15.15 -3.30 -4.02
CA PRO A 124 -15.74 -2.60 -5.15
C PRO A 124 -14.80 -1.49 -5.67
N PRO A 125 -14.80 -1.20 -6.98
CA PRO A 125 -13.86 -0.28 -7.62
C PRO A 125 -13.84 1.10 -6.94
N VAL A 126 -12.65 1.47 -6.46
CA VAL A 126 -12.37 2.68 -5.69
C VAL A 126 -12.21 3.84 -6.68
N GLY A 127 -13.28 4.32 -7.31
CA GLY A 127 -13.19 5.39 -8.31
C GLY A 127 -14.32 6.42 -8.24
N ARG A 128 -13.98 7.70 -8.05
CA ARG A 128 -14.89 8.83 -8.34
C ARG A 128 -14.80 9.07 -9.85
N PHE A 129 -15.76 8.51 -10.59
CA PHE A 129 -15.76 8.52 -12.05
C PHE A 129 -15.66 9.95 -12.63
N GLY A 130 -14.88 10.11 -13.70
CA GLY A 130 -14.73 11.36 -14.46
C GLY A 130 -13.63 12.33 -14.01
N VAL A 131 -13.38 12.48 -12.69
CA VAL A 131 -12.38 13.46 -12.19
C VAL A 131 -10.95 12.98 -12.42
N GLY A 132 -10.71 11.67 -12.33
CA GLY A 132 -9.37 11.08 -12.53
C GLY A 132 -8.86 11.22 -13.96
N PHE A 133 -9.76 11.13 -14.95
CA PHE A 133 -9.40 11.23 -16.36
C PHE A 133 -8.86 12.61 -16.74
N ALA A 134 -9.24 13.68 -16.03
CA ALA A 134 -8.70 15.02 -16.26
C ALA A 134 -7.17 15.11 -16.08
N ALA A 135 -6.53 14.14 -15.42
CA ALA A 135 -5.07 14.06 -15.33
C ALA A 135 -4.39 13.97 -16.71
N VAL A 136 -5.08 13.51 -17.75
CA VAL A 136 -4.53 13.46 -19.12
C VAL A 136 -4.26 14.86 -19.70
N LEU A 137 -5.00 15.87 -19.24
CA LEU A 137 -4.86 17.26 -19.70
C LEU A 137 -3.51 17.89 -19.29
N ALA A 138 -2.83 17.27 -18.32
CA ALA A 138 -1.46 17.66 -17.96
C ALA A 138 -0.50 17.51 -19.16
N VAL A 139 -0.77 16.55 -20.07
CA VAL A 139 0.18 16.17 -21.13
C VAL A 139 -0.37 16.30 -22.56
N THR A 140 -1.70 16.35 -22.74
CA THR A 140 -2.32 16.42 -24.07
C THR A 140 -3.45 17.45 -24.15
N ASP A 141 -3.65 18.00 -25.35
CA ASP A 141 -4.80 18.83 -25.72
C ASP A 141 -5.80 18.07 -26.60
N GLU A 142 -5.50 16.81 -26.95
CA GLU A 142 -6.29 15.98 -27.87
C GLU A 142 -6.41 14.52 -27.39
N PRO A 143 -6.89 14.27 -26.16
CA PRO A 143 -7.03 12.90 -25.67
C PRO A 143 -8.05 12.13 -26.50
N ALA A 144 -7.78 10.84 -26.71
CA ALA A 144 -8.74 9.91 -27.31
C ALA A 144 -8.81 8.61 -26.50
N VAL A 145 -10.00 7.99 -26.48
CA VAL A 145 -10.23 6.65 -25.94
C VAL A 145 -10.85 5.82 -27.06
N VAL A 146 -10.13 4.80 -27.52
CA VAL A 146 -10.54 3.94 -28.62
C VAL A 146 -10.63 2.49 -28.17
N GLY A 147 -11.60 1.76 -28.70
CA GLY A 147 -11.78 0.34 -28.43
C GLY A 147 -12.48 -0.35 -29.59
N ARG A 148 -12.73 -1.66 -29.45
CA ARG A 148 -13.38 -2.45 -30.52
C ARG A 148 -14.81 -2.00 -30.83
N SER A 149 -15.47 -1.35 -29.89
CA SER A 149 -16.85 -0.85 -29.99
C SER A 149 -16.95 0.59 -30.48
N GLY A 150 -15.85 1.20 -30.94
CA GLY A 150 -15.78 2.61 -31.33
C GLY A 150 -14.90 3.43 -30.38
N GLY A 151 -14.79 4.73 -30.65
CA GLY A 151 -13.98 5.64 -29.84
C GLY A 151 -14.62 7.00 -29.60
N VAL A 152 -14.09 7.69 -28.60
CA VAL A 152 -14.37 9.10 -28.30
C VAL A 152 -13.05 9.86 -28.25
N ARG A 153 -13.04 11.10 -28.71
CA ARG A 153 -11.90 12.01 -28.61
C ARG A 153 -12.35 13.40 -28.20
N TRP A 154 -11.38 14.20 -27.82
CA TRP A 154 -11.52 15.63 -27.59
C TRP A 154 -10.43 16.35 -28.39
N SER A 155 -10.68 17.60 -28.79
CA SER A 155 -9.65 18.46 -29.39
C SER A 155 -9.84 19.88 -28.91
N LEU A 156 -8.77 20.48 -28.36
CA LEU A 156 -8.80 21.86 -27.88
C LEU A 156 -9.06 22.85 -29.02
N ALA A 157 -8.57 22.55 -30.23
CA ALA A 157 -8.83 23.38 -31.40
C ALA A 157 -10.32 23.38 -31.78
N GLU A 158 -10.93 22.20 -31.92
CA GLU A 158 -12.36 22.09 -32.25
C GLU A 158 -13.25 22.65 -31.12
N ALA A 159 -12.86 22.45 -29.85
CA ALA A 159 -13.57 23.03 -28.71
C ALA A 159 -13.58 24.57 -28.76
N ARG A 160 -12.47 25.20 -29.16
CA ARG A 160 -12.37 26.65 -29.34
C ARG A 160 -13.25 27.15 -30.47
N GLU A 161 -13.28 26.43 -31.60
CA GLU A 161 -14.13 26.76 -32.74
C GLU A 161 -15.61 26.74 -32.34
N MET A 162 -16.06 25.66 -31.68
CA MET A 162 -17.45 25.53 -31.22
C MET A 162 -17.83 26.59 -30.18
N ALA A 163 -16.92 26.93 -29.26
CA ALA A 163 -17.18 27.99 -28.29
C ALA A 163 -17.23 29.38 -28.94
N ALA A 164 -16.42 29.63 -29.97
CA ALA A 164 -16.40 30.90 -30.71
C ALA A 164 -17.68 31.13 -31.54
N GLU A 165 -18.38 30.06 -31.93
CA GLU A 165 -19.70 30.14 -32.56
C GLU A 165 -20.80 30.65 -31.62
N LEU A 166 -20.56 30.71 -30.31
CA LEU A 166 -21.50 31.20 -29.31
C LEU A 166 -21.24 32.67 -28.96
N PRO A 167 -22.07 33.64 -29.46
CA PRO A 167 -21.82 35.06 -29.22
C PRO A 167 -21.87 35.45 -27.73
N SER A 168 -22.64 34.71 -26.93
CA SER A 168 -22.74 34.94 -25.48
C SER A 168 -21.45 34.64 -24.72
N LEU A 169 -20.49 33.92 -25.33
CA LEU A 169 -19.19 33.60 -24.72
C LEU A 169 -18.06 34.55 -25.16
N ALA A 170 -18.29 35.45 -26.12
CA ALA A 170 -17.22 36.25 -26.75
C ALA A 170 -16.40 37.12 -25.76
N ASP A 171 -17.06 37.68 -24.74
CA ASP A 171 -16.37 38.43 -23.67
C ASP A 171 -15.53 37.52 -22.77
N GLU A 172 -16.04 36.32 -22.46
CA GLU A 172 -15.36 35.39 -21.56
C GLU A 172 -14.18 34.70 -22.23
N LEU A 173 -14.32 34.30 -23.51
CA LEU A 173 -13.23 33.77 -24.31
C LEU A 173 -12.08 34.77 -24.43
N ARG A 174 -12.36 36.07 -24.63
CA ARG A 174 -11.32 37.11 -24.61
C ARG A 174 -10.62 37.22 -23.26
N ARG A 175 -11.39 37.19 -22.15
CA ARG A 175 -10.81 37.25 -20.79
C ARG A 175 -9.92 36.05 -20.47
N ARG A 176 -10.23 34.88 -21.04
CA ARG A 176 -9.49 33.62 -20.84
C ARG A 176 -8.48 33.32 -21.92
N GLU A 177 -8.16 34.28 -22.79
CA GLU A 177 -7.20 34.11 -23.88
C GLU A 177 -7.51 32.88 -24.77
N GLY A 178 -8.81 32.59 -24.96
CA GLY A 178 -9.29 31.46 -25.74
C GLY A 178 -9.20 30.09 -25.05
N HIS A 179 -8.96 30.04 -23.73
CA HIS A 179 -9.07 28.79 -22.97
C HIS A 179 -10.54 28.34 -22.85
N VAL A 180 -10.78 27.04 -23.04
CA VAL A 180 -12.11 26.40 -23.03
C VAL A 180 -12.02 25.05 -22.31
N PRO A 181 -13.09 24.59 -21.64
CA PRO A 181 -13.09 23.29 -20.99
C PRO A 181 -13.26 22.17 -22.03
N LEU A 182 -12.16 21.48 -22.30
CA LEU A 182 -11.98 20.50 -23.36
C LEU A 182 -12.86 19.27 -23.17
N LEU A 183 -12.85 18.66 -21.97
CA LEU A 183 -13.47 17.34 -21.76
C LEU A 183 -15.00 17.37 -21.91
N ARG A 184 -15.60 18.56 -22.00
CA ARG A 184 -17.06 18.75 -22.09
C ARG A 184 -17.62 18.55 -23.49
N LEU A 185 -16.76 18.54 -24.51
CA LEU A 185 -17.16 18.49 -25.90
C LEU A 185 -16.63 17.21 -26.58
N PRO A 186 -17.16 16.02 -26.22
CA PRO A 186 -16.72 14.77 -26.83
C PRO A 186 -17.09 14.74 -28.32
N LEU A 187 -16.23 14.10 -29.10
CA LEU A 187 -16.36 13.86 -30.54
C LEU A 187 -16.18 12.36 -30.82
N PRO A 188 -16.82 11.81 -31.86
CA PRO A 188 -16.59 10.42 -32.22
C PRO A 188 -15.15 10.25 -32.75
N ALA A 189 -14.52 9.14 -32.40
CA ALA A 189 -13.17 8.80 -32.82
C ALA A 189 -13.15 7.45 -33.57
N GLU A 190 -12.27 7.37 -34.56
CA GLU A 190 -11.92 6.13 -35.25
C GLU A 190 -10.64 5.56 -34.64
N GLY A 191 -10.47 4.24 -34.70
CA GLY A 191 -9.31 3.54 -34.16
C GLY A 191 -9.70 2.32 -33.36
N SER A 192 -8.70 1.55 -32.95
CA SER A 192 -8.86 0.37 -32.11
C SER A 192 -7.74 0.30 -31.09
N ALA A 193 -8.02 -0.38 -29.97
CA ALA A 193 -6.96 -0.76 -29.05
C ALA A 193 -5.96 -1.71 -29.75
N PRO A 194 -4.68 -1.72 -29.33
CA PRO A 194 -3.70 -2.70 -29.80
C PRO A 194 -4.19 -4.15 -29.58
N ASP A 195 -3.67 -5.07 -30.40
CA ASP A 195 -3.99 -6.49 -30.29
C ASP A 195 -3.74 -7.01 -28.86
N GLY A 196 -4.71 -7.77 -28.34
CA GLY A 196 -4.67 -8.29 -26.97
C GLY A 196 -5.21 -7.35 -25.88
N TYR A 197 -5.62 -6.14 -26.23
CA TYR A 197 -6.27 -5.17 -25.33
C TYR A 197 -7.70 -4.83 -25.79
N ASP A 198 -8.50 -4.27 -24.87
CA ASP A 198 -9.91 -3.95 -25.10
C ASP A 198 -10.13 -2.45 -25.34
N THR A 199 -9.40 -1.62 -24.61
CA THR A 199 -9.46 -0.15 -24.64
C THR A 199 -8.04 0.42 -24.72
N ALA A 200 -7.87 1.53 -25.43
CA ALA A 200 -6.64 2.32 -25.43
C ALA A 200 -6.93 3.81 -25.28
N VAL A 201 -6.29 4.43 -24.30
CA VAL A 201 -6.22 5.89 -24.16
C VAL A 201 -5.01 6.37 -24.95
N VAL A 202 -5.23 7.20 -25.96
CA VAL A 202 -4.20 7.74 -26.85
C VAL A 202 -4.04 9.22 -26.55
N LEU A 203 -2.82 9.63 -26.21
CA LEU A 203 -2.48 10.96 -25.72
C LEU A 203 -1.33 11.55 -26.54
N PRO A 204 -1.62 12.27 -27.64
CA PRO A 204 -0.63 13.06 -28.34
C PRO A 204 -0.06 14.13 -27.40
N LEU A 205 1.25 14.14 -27.19
CA LEU A 205 1.91 14.99 -26.23
C LEU A 205 2.01 16.42 -26.78
N ARG A 206 1.52 17.39 -26.01
CA ARG A 206 1.41 18.79 -26.43
C ARG A 206 2.77 19.44 -26.72
N ASP A 207 3.77 19.13 -25.91
CA ASP A 207 5.07 19.80 -25.93
C ASP A 207 6.18 18.93 -25.29
N PRO A 208 7.47 19.31 -25.42
CA PRO A 208 8.57 18.57 -24.82
C PRO A 208 8.48 18.43 -23.29
N ALA A 209 7.88 19.40 -22.59
CA ALA A 209 7.75 19.31 -21.13
C ALA A 209 6.71 18.25 -20.71
N ALA A 210 5.63 18.11 -21.47
CA ALA A 210 4.66 17.02 -21.31
C ALA A 210 5.31 15.65 -21.54
N ARG A 211 6.23 15.55 -22.51
CA ARG A 211 7.02 14.34 -22.73
C ARG A 211 7.94 14.03 -21.57
N ASP A 212 8.71 15.01 -21.08
CA ASP A 212 9.62 14.83 -19.95
C ASP A 212 8.86 14.42 -18.68
N LEU A 213 7.70 15.03 -18.42
CA LEU A 213 6.80 14.64 -17.33
C LEU A 213 6.36 13.18 -17.50
N THR A 214 5.84 12.81 -18.67
CA THR A 214 5.37 11.46 -18.96
C THR A 214 6.47 10.43 -18.74
N TYR A 215 7.66 10.68 -19.29
CA TYR A 215 8.81 9.78 -19.15
C TYR A 215 9.22 9.60 -17.68
N ARG A 216 9.25 10.68 -16.88
CA ARG A 216 9.51 10.58 -15.43
C ARG A 216 8.47 9.74 -14.71
N LEU A 217 7.18 9.94 -15.01
CA LEU A 217 6.09 9.16 -14.38
C LEU A 217 6.14 7.69 -14.78
N LEU A 218 6.46 7.37 -16.04
CA LEU A 218 6.66 5.99 -16.48
C LEU A 218 7.88 5.35 -15.84
N THR A 219 8.94 6.10 -15.59
CA THR A 219 10.13 5.60 -14.87
C THR A 219 9.81 5.31 -13.41
N ALA A 220 8.91 6.07 -12.80
CA ALA A 220 8.52 5.93 -11.39
C ALA A 220 7.55 4.77 -11.09
N VAL A 221 7.01 4.06 -12.10
CA VAL A 221 6.12 2.92 -11.84
C VAL A 221 6.88 1.79 -11.15
N ASP A 222 6.45 1.43 -9.95
CA ASP A 222 7.04 0.40 -9.09
C ASP A 222 6.00 -0.64 -8.64
N ASP A 223 6.43 -1.57 -7.79
CA ASP A 223 5.59 -2.62 -7.21
C ASP A 223 4.38 -2.07 -6.45
N GLY A 224 4.51 -0.88 -5.88
CA GLY A 224 3.47 -0.20 -5.12
C GLY A 224 2.19 0.00 -5.94
N LEU A 225 2.31 0.17 -7.27
CA LEU A 225 1.16 0.29 -8.16
C LEU A 225 0.33 -1.00 -8.23
N LEU A 226 0.98 -2.17 -8.33
CA LEU A 226 0.30 -3.47 -8.40
C LEU A 226 -0.19 -3.94 -7.03
N LEU A 227 0.47 -3.54 -5.94
CA LEU A 227 -0.03 -3.76 -4.57
C LEU A 227 -1.28 -2.92 -4.31
N ALA A 228 -1.30 -1.68 -4.79
CA ALA A 228 -2.42 -0.74 -4.63
C ALA A 228 -3.65 -1.08 -5.46
N LEU A 229 -3.47 -1.71 -6.63
CA LEU A 229 -4.51 -1.96 -7.61
C LEU A 229 -4.63 -3.47 -7.88
N PRO A 230 -5.30 -4.22 -7.00
CA PRO A 230 -5.33 -5.69 -7.09
C PRO A 230 -6.04 -6.22 -8.34
N GLY A 231 -6.88 -5.39 -9.00
CA GLY A 231 -7.48 -5.72 -10.29
C GLY A 231 -6.49 -5.77 -11.45
N LEU A 232 -5.27 -5.26 -11.28
CA LEU A 232 -4.17 -5.41 -12.24
C LEU A 232 -3.30 -6.63 -11.88
N ALA A 233 -3.15 -7.53 -12.84
CA ALA A 233 -2.20 -8.63 -12.79
C ALA A 233 -0.86 -8.26 -13.45
N GLU A 234 -0.86 -7.33 -14.41
CA GLU A 234 0.33 -6.98 -15.19
C GLU A 234 0.34 -5.50 -15.60
N VAL A 235 1.51 -4.87 -15.49
CA VAL A 235 1.80 -3.55 -16.06
C VAL A 235 3.06 -3.65 -16.92
N THR A 236 2.92 -3.41 -18.22
CA THR A 236 4.02 -3.27 -19.17
C THR A 236 4.30 -1.80 -19.43
N VAL A 237 5.55 -1.38 -19.33
CA VAL A 237 6.02 -0.03 -19.69
C VAL A 237 7.03 -0.16 -20.83
N GLU A 238 6.75 0.51 -21.94
CA GLU A 238 7.58 0.54 -23.15
C GLU A 238 7.97 1.99 -23.45
N THR A 239 9.27 2.26 -23.44
CA THR A 239 9.86 3.55 -23.78
C THR A 239 11.02 3.37 -24.76
N ALA A 240 11.67 4.45 -25.15
CA ALA A 240 12.89 4.40 -25.97
C ALA A 240 14.04 3.57 -25.33
N ASP A 241 14.03 3.40 -24.00
CA ASP A 241 15.04 2.62 -23.27
C ASP A 241 14.79 1.12 -23.30
N GLY A 242 13.59 0.70 -23.71
CA GLY A 242 13.19 -0.69 -23.80
C GLY A 242 11.82 -0.97 -23.18
N VAL A 243 11.58 -2.26 -22.97
CA VAL A 243 10.32 -2.78 -22.42
C VAL A 243 10.59 -3.41 -21.06
N ARG A 244 9.82 -3.00 -20.06
CA ARG A 244 9.79 -3.64 -18.74
C ARG A 244 8.37 -4.08 -18.40
N THR A 245 8.25 -5.22 -17.74
CA THR A 245 6.96 -5.77 -17.32
C THR A 245 7.00 -6.10 -15.84
N LEU A 246 6.05 -5.57 -15.08
CA LEU A 246 5.78 -5.96 -13.71
C LEU A 246 4.55 -6.87 -13.73
N ALA A 247 4.70 -8.09 -13.20
CA ALA A 247 3.60 -9.05 -13.12
C ALA A 247 3.42 -9.48 -11.67
N ARG A 248 2.17 -9.45 -11.20
CA ARG A 248 1.75 -9.88 -9.87
C ARG A 248 1.37 -11.36 -9.91
N ARG A 249 1.86 -12.13 -8.94
CA ARG A 249 1.44 -13.52 -8.68
C ARG A 249 1.43 -13.79 -7.18
N GLU A 250 0.70 -14.81 -6.76
CA GLU A 250 0.77 -15.32 -5.39
C GLU A 250 1.68 -16.55 -5.33
N GLU A 251 2.58 -16.60 -4.33
CA GLU A 251 3.52 -17.68 -4.10
C GLU A 251 3.59 -17.99 -2.60
N GLY A 252 2.80 -18.97 -2.15
CA GLY A 252 2.69 -19.29 -0.73
C GLY A 252 2.16 -18.08 0.08
N PRO A 253 2.87 -17.60 1.11
CA PRO A 253 2.46 -16.44 1.90
C PRO A 253 2.88 -15.09 1.28
N TYR A 254 3.42 -15.10 0.05
CA TYR A 254 3.98 -13.91 -0.59
C TYR A 254 3.15 -13.50 -1.81
N THR A 255 2.87 -12.21 -1.90
CA THR A 255 2.57 -11.56 -3.17
C THR A 255 3.88 -11.21 -3.85
N VAL A 256 4.11 -11.72 -5.06
CA VAL A 256 5.36 -11.53 -5.80
C VAL A 256 5.11 -10.62 -6.99
N ILE A 257 5.91 -9.56 -7.11
CA ILE A 257 5.88 -8.61 -8.21
C ILE A 257 7.22 -8.62 -8.91
N GLY A 258 7.25 -9.12 -10.15
CA GLY A 258 8.52 -9.44 -10.81
C GLY A 258 9.31 -10.46 -9.98
N ASP A 259 10.46 -10.05 -9.48
CA ASP A 259 11.33 -10.87 -8.60
C ASP A 259 11.22 -10.49 -7.12
N ASN A 260 10.48 -9.42 -6.79
CA ASN A 260 10.34 -8.92 -5.43
C ASN A 260 9.20 -9.64 -4.70
N ARG A 261 9.49 -10.17 -3.51
CA ARG A 261 8.50 -10.84 -2.67
C ARG A 261 8.01 -9.90 -1.58
N TRP A 262 6.69 -9.84 -1.43
CA TRP A 262 6.01 -9.02 -0.45
C TRP A 262 5.17 -9.90 0.46
N ARG A 263 5.30 -9.70 1.77
CA ARG A 263 4.35 -10.25 2.73
C ARG A 263 3.24 -9.24 2.94
N THR A 264 2.00 -9.68 2.80
CA THR A 264 0.83 -8.81 2.85
C THR A 264 -0.20 -9.30 3.86
N VAL A 265 -0.85 -8.36 4.54
CA VAL A 265 -2.07 -8.62 5.32
C VAL A 265 -3.12 -7.62 4.87
N THR A 266 -4.31 -8.12 4.53
CA THR A 266 -5.42 -7.30 4.06
C THR A 266 -6.64 -7.52 4.95
N HIS A 267 -7.19 -6.42 5.47
CA HIS A 267 -8.48 -6.39 6.14
C HIS A 267 -9.48 -5.62 5.29
N SER A 268 -10.74 -6.05 5.30
CA SER A 268 -11.83 -5.34 4.63
C SER A 268 -13.12 -5.44 5.43
N GLY A 269 -14.06 -4.55 5.13
CA GLY A 269 -15.35 -4.57 5.80
C GLY A 269 -16.30 -3.48 5.31
N VAL A 270 -17.38 -3.29 6.06
CA VAL A 270 -18.39 -2.25 5.86
C VAL A 270 -18.33 -1.32 7.06
N ALA A 271 -18.17 -0.02 6.83
CA ALA A 271 -18.17 1.01 7.85
C ALA A 271 -19.59 1.28 8.34
N ASP A 272 -19.74 1.53 9.64
CA ASP A 272 -20.99 2.02 10.21
C ASP A 272 -21.38 3.35 9.53
N PRO A 273 -22.64 3.52 9.06
CA PRO A 273 -23.10 4.77 8.46
C PRO A 273 -22.84 6.03 9.30
N ALA A 274 -22.78 5.90 10.63
CA ALA A 274 -22.46 7.02 11.53
C ALA A 274 -21.03 7.55 11.33
N LEU A 275 -20.08 6.70 10.93
CA LEU A 275 -18.69 7.11 10.63
C LEU A 275 -18.60 7.94 9.36
N LEU A 276 -19.59 7.83 8.47
CA LEU A 276 -19.67 8.55 7.19
C LEU A 276 -20.56 9.80 7.27
N ALA A 277 -21.06 10.17 8.46
CA ALA A 277 -22.07 11.21 8.61
C ALA A 277 -21.63 12.60 8.11
N ASP A 278 -20.33 12.89 8.16
CA ASP A 278 -19.71 14.12 7.70
C ASP A 278 -19.20 14.04 6.25
N ARG A 279 -19.47 12.93 5.55
CA ARG A 279 -19.00 12.67 4.19
C ARG A 279 -20.02 13.08 3.12
N PRO A 280 -19.54 13.47 1.93
CA PRO A 280 -20.41 13.66 0.77
C PRO A 280 -21.29 12.45 0.50
N LEU A 281 -22.48 12.69 -0.08
CA LEU A 281 -23.47 11.64 -0.35
C LEU A 281 -22.89 10.47 -1.14
N GLU A 282 -22.09 10.76 -2.18
CA GLU A 282 -21.49 9.74 -3.03
C GLU A 282 -20.47 8.86 -2.30
N GLU A 283 -19.84 9.38 -1.24
CA GLU A 283 -18.93 8.62 -0.38
C GLU A 283 -19.71 7.79 0.64
N ARG A 284 -20.83 8.33 1.17
CA ARG A 284 -21.73 7.60 2.07
C ARG A 284 -22.39 6.37 1.44
N GLU A 285 -22.67 6.42 0.14
CA GLU A 285 -23.20 5.28 -0.62
C GLU A 285 -22.15 4.16 -0.82
N ARG A 286 -20.90 4.37 -0.39
CA ARG A 286 -19.80 3.41 -0.52
C ARG A 286 -19.18 3.12 0.86
N PRO A 287 -19.88 2.37 1.73
CA PRO A 287 -19.41 2.13 3.09
C PRO A 287 -18.29 1.09 3.16
N HIS A 288 -17.88 0.48 2.05
CA HIS A 288 -16.83 -0.54 2.05
C HIS A 288 -15.46 0.08 2.25
N TRP A 289 -14.62 -0.59 3.04
CA TRP A 289 -13.24 -0.18 3.28
C TRP A 289 -12.29 -1.37 3.16
N THR A 290 -11.05 -1.06 2.82
CA THR A 290 -9.93 -2.00 2.77
C THR A 290 -8.69 -1.37 3.40
N ILE A 291 -7.89 -2.18 4.07
CA ILE A 291 -6.57 -1.87 4.62
C ILE A 291 -5.63 -2.98 4.17
N THR A 292 -4.49 -2.63 3.58
CA THR A 292 -3.44 -3.58 3.22
C THR A 292 -2.10 -3.06 3.73
N TRP A 293 -1.41 -3.89 4.50
CA TRP A 293 0.01 -3.73 4.77
C TRP A 293 0.81 -4.61 3.84
N ALA A 294 1.91 -4.07 3.31
CA ALA A 294 2.87 -4.83 2.51
C ALA A 294 4.30 -4.55 2.98
N VAL A 295 5.06 -5.61 3.26
CA VAL A 295 6.47 -5.53 3.64
C VAL A 295 7.29 -6.38 2.66
N PRO A 296 8.29 -5.80 1.98
CA PRO A 296 9.16 -6.57 1.12
C PRO A 296 10.08 -7.46 1.95
N VAL A 297 10.48 -8.61 1.40
CA VAL A 297 11.36 -9.55 2.08
C VAL A 297 12.56 -9.94 1.22
N ASP A 298 13.67 -10.26 1.87
CA ASP A 298 14.85 -10.82 1.20
C ASP A 298 14.67 -12.30 0.83
N ALA A 299 15.72 -12.94 0.32
CA ALA A 299 15.71 -14.35 -0.07
C ALA A 299 15.41 -15.30 1.12
N ALA A 300 15.77 -14.93 2.35
CA ALA A 300 15.52 -15.70 3.56
C ALA A 300 14.14 -15.43 4.19
N GLY A 301 13.40 -14.43 3.68
CA GLY A 301 12.10 -14.03 4.22
C GLY A 301 12.20 -12.99 5.35
N ALA A 302 13.38 -12.41 5.58
CA ALA A 302 13.55 -11.31 6.53
C ALA A 302 13.01 -10.00 5.92
N PRO A 303 12.39 -9.12 6.72
CA PRO A 303 11.85 -7.87 6.21
C PRO A 303 12.97 -6.96 5.72
N VAL A 304 12.72 -6.27 4.62
CA VAL A 304 13.58 -5.20 4.10
C VAL A 304 12.78 -3.91 3.97
N ARG A 305 13.45 -2.75 3.94
CA ARG A 305 12.74 -1.49 3.76
C ARG A 305 12.20 -1.39 2.32
N PRO A 306 10.94 -0.99 2.13
CA PRO A 306 10.40 -0.78 0.81
C PRO A 306 11.14 0.35 0.08
N ALA A 307 11.37 0.14 -1.22
CA ALA A 307 11.91 1.16 -2.12
C ALA A 307 10.84 2.15 -2.59
N THR A 308 9.56 1.85 -2.34
CA THR A 308 8.43 2.72 -2.66
C THR A 308 8.52 4.00 -1.85
N THR A 309 7.92 5.08 -2.37
CA THR A 309 7.87 6.36 -1.66
C THR A 309 7.20 6.17 -0.28
N PRO A 310 7.77 6.69 0.83
CA PRO A 310 7.29 6.44 2.19
C PRO A 310 6.06 7.30 2.53
N HIS A 311 4.96 7.08 1.81
CA HIS A 311 3.67 7.71 2.04
C HIS A 311 2.57 6.67 2.17
N VAL A 312 1.48 7.05 2.81
CA VAL A 312 0.26 6.24 2.81
C VAL A 312 -0.38 6.29 1.42
N HIS A 313 -0.89 5.15 0.97
CA HIS A 313 -1.56 5.00 -0.31
C HIS A 313 -3.08 4.93 -0.11
N ALA A 314 -3.86 5.64 -0.92
CA ALA A 314 -5.33 5.66 -0.83
C ALA A 314 -6.06 5.78 -2.18
N PRO A 315 -6.10 4.72 -3.02
CA PRO A 315 -5.18 3.58 -3.04
C PRO A 315 -3.83 3.95 -3.66
N THR A 316 -3.70 5.19 -4.14
CA THR A 316 -2.51 5.72 -4.81
C THR A 316 -1.68 6.53 -3.83
N PRO A 317 -0.38 6.79 -4.10
CA PRO A 317 0.45 7.59 -3.20
C PRO A 317 -0.22 8.93 -2.85
N THR A 318 -0.29 9.22 -1.56
CA THR A 318 -0.70 10.52 -1.02
C THR A 318 0.53 11.31 -0.58
N ASP A 319 0.34 12.52 -0.06
CA ASP A 319 1.36 13.32 0.61
C ASP A 319 1.36 13.07 2.14
N GLU A 320 0.68 12.04 2.64
CA GLU A 320 0.73 11.64 4.07
C GLU A 320 2.00 10.82 4.32
N PRO A 321 3.04 11.37 4.98
CA PRO A 321 4.29 10.66 5.18
C PRO A 321 4.07 9.47 6.13
N LEU A 322 4.74 8.36 5.85
CA LEU A 322 4.70 7.13 6.63
C LEU A 322 6.12 6.76 7.04
N GLY A 323 6.42 6.87 8.32
CA GLY A 323 7.76 6.55 8.85
C GLY A 323 7.96 5.06 9.13
N LEU A 324 6.93 4.24 8.90
CA LEU A 324 7.00 2.80 9.11
C LEU A 324 7.77 2.11 7.97
N PRO A 325 8.50 1.03 8.26
CA PRO A 325 9.26 0.25 7.28
C PRO A 325 8.36 -0.69 6.47
N ALA A 326 7.17 -0.23 6.09
CA ALA A 326 6.12 -0.99 5.44
C ALA A 326 5.28 -0.05 4.58
N LEU A 327 4.66 -0.58 3.52
CA LEU A 327 3.69 0.14 2.71
C LEU A 327 2.28 -0.05 3.32
N LEU A 328 1.58 1.07 3.57
CA LEU A 328 0.17 1.08 3.96
C LEU A 328 -0.69 1.55 2.79
N ILE A 329 -1.61 0.70 2.34
CA ILE A 329 -2.66 1.05 1.39
C ILE A 329 -4.00 0.98 2.11
N ALA A 330 -4.74 2.08 2.16
CA ALA A 330 -5.95 2.20 2.94
C ALA A 330 -7.02 3.02 2.21
N SER A 331 -8.29 2.65 2.37
CA SER A 331 -9.45 3.40 1.85
C SER A 331 -9.73 4.69 2.65
N LEU A 332 -8.68 5.46 2.97
CA LEU A 332 -8.79 6.70 3.72
C LEU A 332 -9.63 7.72 2.94
N PRO A 333 -10.56 8.44 3.61
CA PRO A 333 -11.23 9.56 2.98
C PRO A 333 -10.18 10.62 2.66
N LEU A 334 -10.24 11.21 1.46
CA LEU A 334 -9.27 12.21 1.02
C LEU A 334 -9.90 13.60 0.92
N GLU A 335 -9.10 14.62 1.14
CA GLU A 335 -9.45 16.01 0.82
C GLU A 335 -9.67 16.20 -0.69
N PRO A 336 -10.31 17.31 -1.14
CA PRO A 336 -10.58 17.55 -2.57
C PRO A 336 -9.35 17.47 -3.49
N THR A 337 -8.17 17.84 -2.98
CA THR A 337 -6.88 17.74 -3.69
C THR A 337 -6.38 16.31 -3.84
N ARG A 338 -6.97 15.35 -3.13
CA ARG A 338 -6.61 13.93 -3.05
C ARG A 338 -5.15 13.65 -2.64
N ARG A 339 -4.56 14.61 -1.92
CA ARG A 339 -3.18 14.53 -1.44
C ARG A 339 -3.09 14.25 0.05
N ARG A 340 -4.12 14.60 0.82
CA ARG A 340 -4.15 14.45 2.27
C ARG A 340 -5.40 13.71 2.69
N ALA A 341 -5.31 12.98 3.80
CA ALA A 341 -6.46 12.33 4.41
C ALA A 341 -7.36 13.40 5.03
N ALA A 342 -8.66 13.30 4.79
CA ALA A 342 -9.63 14.14 5.47
C ALA A 342 -9.72 13.69 6.95
N PRO A 343 -9.59 14.60 7.93
CA PRO A 343 -9.75 14.24 9.34
C PRO A 343 -11.20 13.87 9.63
N GLY A 344 -11.43 13.01 10.62
CA GLY A 344 -12.76 12.65 11.09
C GLY A 344 -12.90 11.20 11.54
N PRO A 345 -14.12 10.79 11.97
CA PRO A 345 -14.36 9.49 12.60
C PRO A 345 -14.00 8.29 11.71
N LEU A 346 -14.20 8.41 10.40
CA LEU A 346 -13.84 7.35 9.45
C LEU A 346 -12.31 7.15 9.41
N THR A 347 -11.53 8.24 9.38
CA THR A 347 -10.07 8.16 9.40
C THR A 347 -9.58 7.51 10.68
N ASP A 348 -10.09 7.94 11.84
CA ASP A 348 -9.72 7.36 13.14
C ASP A 348 -10.04 5.86 13.19
N PHE A 349 -11.22 5.47 12.71
CA PHE A 349 -11.61 4.06 12.61
C PHE A 349 -10.64 3.26 11.73
N LEU A 350 -10.27 3.79 10.56
CA LEU A 350 -9.36 3.12 9.62
C LEU A 350 -7.94 3.01 10.17
N LEU A 351 -7.47 3.99 10.95
CA LEU A 351 -6.17 3.89 11.62
C LEU A 351 -6.14 2.81 12.70
N GLU A 352 -7.23 2.63 13.45
CA GLU A 352 -7.34 1.52 14.40
C GLU A 352 -7.37 0.16 13.67
N ARG A 353 -8.07 0.05 12.54
CA ARG A 353 -8.03 -1.15 11.69
C ARG A 353 -6.64 -1.40 11.09
N ALA A 354 -5.94 -0.34 10.68
CA ALA A 354 -4.55 -0.43 10.23
C ALA A 354 -3.62 -0.91 11.33
N ALA A 355 -3.80 -0.46 12.57
CA ALA A 355 -3.03 -0.94 13.71
C ALA A 355 -3.30 -2.44 13.98
N ASP A 356 -4.57 -2.86 13.94
CA ASP A 356 -4.95 -4.27 14.12
C ASP A 356 -4.30 -5.16 13.05
N ALA A 357 -4.42 -4.80 11.77
CA ALA A 357 -3.81 -5.51 10.64
C ALA A 357 -2.27 -5.58 10.71
N TYR A 358 -1.62 -4.51 11.19
CA TYR A 358 -0.16 -4.52 11.38
C TYR A 358 0.28 -5.50 12.47
N THR A 359 -0.46 -5.57 13.58
CA THR A 359 -0.12 -6.52 14.65
C THR A 359 -0.31 -7.96 14.21
N GLU A 360 -1.29 -8.24 13.35
CA GLU A 360 -1.47 -9.53 12.71
C GLU A 360 -0.29 -9.88 11.79
N LEU A 361 0.13 -8.94 10.94
CA LEU A 361 1.31 -9.11 10.08
C LEU A 361 2.56 -9.51 10.87
N LEU A 362 2.82 -8.86 12.01
CA LEU A 362 3.95 -9.19 12.89
C LEU A 362 3.75 -10.54 13.57
N ARG A 363 2.55 -10.82 14.09
CA ARG A 363 2.21 -12.07 14.76
C ARG A 363 2.41 -13.29 13.86
N GLU A 364 2.05 -13.17 12.59
CA GLU A 364 2.09 -14.25 11.61
C GLU A 364 3.40 -14.31 10.82
N TRP A 365 4.37 -13.44 11.14
CA TRP A 365 5.63 -13.31 10.40
C TRP A 365 6.47 -14.59 10.42
N ALA A 366 6.70 -15.24 9.28
CA ALA A 366 7.42 -16.52 9.20
C ALA A 366 8.54 -16.48 8.13
N PRO A 367 9.73 -17.04 8.39
CA PRO A 367 10.16 -17.60 9.68
C PRO A 367 10.33 -16.52 10.77
N PRO A 368 10.14 -16.85 12.06
CA PRO A 368 10.43 -15.91 13.14
C PRO A 368 11.94 -15.68 13.20
N GLY A 369 12.36 -14.42 13.11
CA GLY A 369 13.77 -14.06 13.08
C GLY A 369 14.02 -12.63 13.54
N PRO A 370 15.27 -12.28 13.90
CA PRO A 370 15.59 -10.99 14.53
C PRO A 370 15.29 -9.79 13.63
N GLY A 371 15.20 -9.97 12.30
CA GLY A 371 14.82 -8.92 11.37
C GLY A 371 13.42 -8.36 11.63
N VAL A 372 12.50 -9.11 12.26
CA VAL A 372 11.16 -8.59 12.61
C VAL A 372 11.22 -7.39 13.56
N VAL A 373 12.32 -7.25 14.32
CA VAL A 373 12.56 -6.09 15.18
C VAL A 373 12.69 -4.81 14.35
N ASP A 374 13.16 -4.89 13.11
CA ASP A 374 13.24 -3.75 12.18
C ASP A 374 11.85 -3.18 11.86
N LEU A 375 10.77 -3.94 12.04
CA LEU A 375 9.39 -3.52 11.82
C LEU A 375 8.78 -2.76 13.01
N VAL A 376 9.48 -2.64 14.13
CA VAL A 376 8.96 -1.90 15.28
C VAL A 376 9.04 -0.40 15.01
N PRO A 377 7.93 0.34 15.09
CA PRO A 377 7.97 1.78 14.94
C PRO A 377 8.74 2.44 16.10
N GLY A 378 9.68 3.34 15.79
CA GLY A 378 10.17 4.32 16.77
C GLY A 378 9.08 5.26 17.36
N PRO A 379 9.43 6.08 18.36
CA PRO A 379 8.44 6.85 19.12
C PRO A 379 7.90 8.12 18.42
N LEU A 380 8.60 8.64 17.41
CA LEU A 380 8.23 9.87 16.71
C LEU A 380 7.66 9.57 15.33
N GLY A 381 6.53 10.20 15.01
CA GLY A 381 5.91 10.11 13.70
C GLY A 381 6.41 11.16 12.72
N ALA A 382 6.32 10.85 11.42
CA ALA A 382 6.67 11.75 10.31
C ALA A 382 5.56 12.78 9.98
N GLY A 383 4.36 12.59 10.51
CA GLY A 383 3.19 13.44 10.33
C GLY A 383 2.09 13.11 11.34
N GLU A 384 0.95 13.80 11.27
CA GLU A 384 -0.18 13.61 12.20
C GLU A 384 -0.76 12.19 12.11
N LEU A 385 -1.04 11.72 10.89
CA LEU A 385 -1.57 10.39 10.62
C LEU A 385 -0.59 9.29 11.07
N ASP A 386 0.69 9.42 10.73
CA ASP A 386 1.75 8.50 11.17
C ASP A 386 1.89 8.48 12.70
N SER A 387 1.77 9.63 13.36
CA SER A 387 1.84 9.73 14.83
C SER A 387 0.65 9.05 15.50
N ALA A 388 -0.56 9.26 14.98
CA ALA A 388 -1.77 8.61 15.49
C ALA A 388 -1.71 7.08 15.32
N LEU A 389 -1.28 6.62 14.15
CA LEU A 389 -1.07 5.20 13.88
C LEU A 389 -0.01 4.60 14.81
N ARG A 390 1.14 5.27 14.99
CA ARG A 390 2.20 4.81 15.92
C ARG A 390 1.72 4.72 17.35
N ALA A 391 0.98 5.70 17.84
CA ALA A 391 0.41 5.65 19.18
C ALA A 391 -0.51 4.42 19.34
N SER A 392 -1.31 4.12 18.32
CA SER A 392 -2.18 2.95 18.28
C SER A 392 -1.40 1.63 18.27
N LEU A 393 -0.29 1.57 17.53
CA LEU A 393 0.61 0.41 17.46
C LEU A 393 1.39 0.18 18.77
N LEU A 394 1.99 1.23 19.33
CA LEU A 394 2.81 1.14 20.54
C LEU A 394 2.00 0.72 21.77
N ARG A 395 0.68 0.92 21.78
CA ARG A 395 -0.21 0.34 22.81
C ARG A 395 -0.44 -1.17 22.64
N ARG A 396 -0.37 -1.70 21.42
CA ARG A 396 -0.73 -3.10 21.08
C ARG A 396 0.48 -4.02 20.99
N LEU A 397 1.61 -3.51 20.50
CA LEU A 397 2.81 -4.30 20.25
C LEU A 397 3.33 -5.01 21.52
N PRO A 398 3.30 -4.42 22.74
CA PRO A 398 3.72 -5.13 23.95
C PRO A 398 2.95 -6.43 24.24
N GLU A 399 1.72 -6.56 23.74
CA GLU A 399 0.84 -7.73 23.90
C GLU A 399 0.86 -8.67 22.67
N THR A 400 1.55 -8.28 21.59
CA THR A 400 1.60 -9.03 20.34
C THR A 400 2.77 -10.01 20.37
N PRO A 401 2.56 -11.33 20.20
CA PRO A 401 3.65 -12.30 20.18
C PRO A 401 4.33 -12.31 18.80
N PHE A 402 5.50 -11.70 18.68
CA PHE A 402 6.25 -11.63 17.42
C PHE A 402 7.77 -11.65 17.58
N LEU A 403 8.32 -11.37 18.77
CA LEU A 403 9.77 -11.41 18.97
C LEU A 403 10.26 -12.86 18.99
N PRO A 404 11.36 -13.19 18.31
CA PRO A 404 11.90 -14.53 18.33
C PRO A 404 12.52 -14.82 19.71
N SER A 405 12.18 -15.96 20.31
CA SER A 405 12.91 -16.50 21.45
C SER A 405 14.26 -17.08 20.99
N ALA A 406 15.25 -17.08 21.88
CA ALA A 406 16.45 -17.88 21.73
C ALA A 406 16.17 -19.38 21.89
N ALA A 407 15.10 -19.74 22.62
CA ALA A 407 14.64 -21.11 22.77
C ALA A 407 13.88 -21.58 21.52
N ARG A 408 13.98 -22.88 21.25
CA ARG A 408 13.37 -23.51 20.07
C ARG A 408 12.35 -24.58 20.48
N THR A 409 11.36 -24.77 19.61
CA THR A 409 10.36 -25.83 19.72
C THR A 409 10.97 -27.21 19.39
N GLU A 410 10.20 -28.28 19.59
CA GLU A 410 10.58 -29.64 19.18
C GLU A 410 10.87 -29.75 17.67
N ASP A 411 10.23 -28.89 16.86
CA ASP A 411 10.43 -28.78 15.41
C ASP A 411 11.58 -27.82 15.02
N ASP A 412 12.42 -27.41 15.99
CA ASP A 412 13.56 -26.50 15.81
C ASP A 412 13.18 -25.05 15.38
N GLU A 413 11.93 -24.63 15.63
CA GLU A 413 11.46 -23.27 15.36
C GLU A 413 11.52 -22.36 16.61
N PRO A 414 11.94 -21.09 16.50
CA PRO A 414 11.88 -20.14 17.60
C PRO A 414 10.45 -19.91 18.12
N TYR A 415 10.26 -19.92 19.45
CA TYR A 415 9.00 -19.44 20.04
C TYR A 415 8.79 -17.95 19.74
N ARG A 416 7.52 -17.52 19.70
CA ARG A 416 7.16 -16.09 19.58
C ARG A 416 6.82 -15.53 20.94
N LEU A 417 7.59 -14.55 21.37
CA LEU A 417 7.42 -13.86 22.63
C LEU A 417 6.67 -12.55 22.42
N ARG A 418 5.83 -12.22 23.41
CA ARG A 418 5.32 -10.86 23.57
C ARG A 418 6.46 -9.98 24.11
N PRO A 419 6.63 -8.73 23.65
CA PRO A 419 7.67 -7.87 24.16
C PRO A 419 7.66 -7.70 25.69
N ARG A 420 6.48 -7.62 26.31
CA ARG A 420 6.35 -7.49 27.77
C ARG A 420 6.83 -8.74 28.56
N GLU A 421 6.90 -9.88 27.88
CA GLU A 421 7.31 -11.17 28.45
C GLU A 421 8.75 -11.51 28.08
N ALA A 422 9.40 -10.72 27.22
CA ALA A 422 10.74 -10.98 26.71
C ALA A 422 11.82 -10.30 27.55
N GLU A 423 12.98 -10.94 27.64
CA GLU A 423 14.17 -10.40 28.30
C GLU A 423 15.41 -10.47 27.39
N ILE A 424 16.29 -9.48 27.52
CA ILE A 424 17.62 -9.46 26.90
C ILE A 424 18.65 -9.77 27.98
N ALA A 425 19.49 -10.77 27.72
CA ALA A 425 20.64 -11.09 28.56
C ALA A 425 21.81 -10.13 28.26
N GLU A 426 22.05 -9.16 29.14
CA GLU A 426 23.13 -8.19 28.95
C GLU A 426 24.49 -8.79 29.36
N GLY A 427 25.47 -8.74 28.46
CA GLY A 427 26.82 -9.27 28.70
C GLY A 427 26.97 -10.77 28.40
N ALA A 428 25.92 -11.44 27.90
CA ALA A 428 25.97 -12.83 27.47
C ALA A 428 26.30 -12.96 25.98
N GLY A 429 27.19 -13.90 25.63
CA GLY A 429 27.45 -14.28 24.24
C GLY A 429 26.33 -15.15 23.66
N ALA A 430 26.32 -15.33 22.34
CA ALA A 430 25.29 -16.12 21.64
C ALA A 430 25.21 -17.58 22.14
N GLU A 431 26.36 -18.21 22.41
CA GLU A 431 26.41 -19.58 22.96
C GLU A 431 25.82 -19.64 24.37
N THR A 432 26.16 -18.68 25.24
CA THR A 432 25.59 -18.60 26.59
C THR A 432 24.10 -18.37 26.57
N VAL A 433 23.60 -17.47 25.72
CA VAL A 433 22.16 -17.24 25.56
C VAL A 433 21.46 -18.51 25.06
N ALA A 434 22.04 -19.24 24.11
CA ALA A 434 21.47 -20.49 23.62
C ALA A 434 21.34 -21.54 24.74
N VAL A 435 22.37 -21.72 25.58
CA VAL A 435 22.32 -22.67 26.70
C VAL A 435 21.32 -22.23 27.78
N LEU A 436 21.27 -20.93 28.10
CA LEU A 436 20.35 -20.38 29.09
C LEU A 436 18.89 -20.42 28.63
N ALA A 437 18.63 -20.34 27.32
CA ALA A 437 17.28 -20.34 26.76
C ALA A 437 16.51 -21.64 27.05
N ASP A 438 17.20 -22.77 27.25
CA ASP A 438 16.60 -24.04 27.68
C ASP A 438 15.87 -23.95 29.04
N LEU A 439 16.28 -23.00 29.88
CA LEU A 439 15.67 -22.72 31.19
C LEU A 439 14.83 -21.45 31.19
N PHE A 440 15.24 -20.47 30.38
CA PHE A 440 14.63 -19.16 30.29
C PHE A 440 14.11 -18.92 28.87
N PRO A 441 12.96 -19.53 28.49
CA PRO A 441 12.43 -19.46 27.12
C PRO A 441 11.97 -18.04 26.73
N HIS A 442 11.97 -17.10 27.66
CA HIS A 442 11.70 -15.68 27.44
C HIS A 442 12.92 -14.87 26.99
N LEU A 443 14.11 -15.47 26.95
CA LEU A 443 15.30 -14.80 26.46
C LEU A 443 15.24 -14.58 24.95
N LEU A 444 15.55 -13.36 24.51
CA LEU A 444 15.77 -13.04 23.10
C LEU A 444 17.18 -13.48 22.66
N PRO A 445 17.40 -13.71 21.34
CA PRO A 445 18.73 -13.96 20.79
C PRO A 445 19.73 -12.86 21.15
N ALA A 446 20.99 -13.26 21.37
CA ALA A 446 22.09 -12.32 21.61
C ALA A 446 22.32 -11.36 20.43
N GLY A 447 22.94 -10.21 20.69
CA GLY A 447 23.24 -9.19 19.68
C GLY A 447 22.13 -8.15 19.47
N LEU A 448 21.04 -8.26 20.24
CA LEU A 448 19.89 -7.34 20.18
C LEU A 448 19.94 -6.22 21.25
N GLU A 449 20.96 -6.19 22.11
CA GLU A 449 21.05 -5.32 23.30
C GLU A 449 21.05 -3.82 22.95
N ARG A 450 21.58 -3.49 21.76
CA ARG A 450 21.72 -2.11 21.28
C ARG A 450 20.52 -1.60 20.50
N ARG A 451 19.55 -2.47 20.19
CA ARG A 451 18.35 -2.14 19.40
C ARG A 451 17.46 -1.16 20.16
N ILE A 452 17.15 -0.02 19.53
CA ILE A 452 16.31 1.02 20.14
C ILE A 452 14.83 0.64 20.11
N GLU A 453 14.46 -0.22 19.16
CA GLU A 453 13.12 -0.77 19.01
C GLU A 453 12.69 -1.54 20.26
N LEU A 454 13.58 -2.37 20.81
CA LEU A 454 13.31 -3.15 22.03
C LEU A 454 13.21 -2.25 23.26
N ARG A 455 13.92 -1.11 23.30
CA ARG A 455 13.71 -0.09 24.35
C ARG A 455 12.37 0.61 24.21
N THR A 456 11.94 0.86 22.98
CA THR A 456 10.63 1.48 22.69
C THR A 456 9.48 0.59 23.16
N LEU A 457 9.67 -0.73 23.14
CA LEU A 457 8.72 -1.73 23.64
C LEU A 457 8.90 -2.09 25.12
N ASP A 458 9.82 -1.43 25.83
CA ASP A 458 10.15 -1.69 27.24
C ASP A 458 10.50 -3.16 27.55
N VAL A 459 11.25 -3.80 26.64
CA VAL A 459 11.73 -5.18 26.82
C VAL A 459 12.71 -5.23 27.98
N GLY A 460 12.51 -6.21 28.88
CA GLY A 460 13.33 -6.40 30.07
C GLY A 460 14.80 -6.62 29.74
N ARG A 461 15.69 -6.08 30.58
CA ARG A 461 17.15 -6.22 30.43
C ARG A 461 17.69 -6.79 31.73
N VAL A 462 18.31 -7.96 31.63
CA VAL A 462 18.80 -8.69 32.79
C VAL A 462 20.31 -8.88 32.64
N PRO A 463 21.12 -8.33 33.56
CA PRO A 463 22.55 -8.58 33.58
C PRO A 463 22.85 -10.07 33.70
N LEU A 464 23.91 -10.54 33.02
CA LEU A 464 24.32 -11.94 33.07
C LEU A 464 24.44 -12.49 34.50
N GLY A 465 25.01 -11.73 35.44
CA GLY A 465 25.14 -12.17 36.83
C GLY A 465 23.80 -12.50 37.51
N GLU A 466 22.74 -11.74 37.23
CA GLU A 466 21.41 -12.04 37.75
C GLU A 466 20.82 -13.31 37.12
N LEU A 467 21.04 -13.53 35.82
CA LEU A 467 20.65 -14.79 35.17
C LEU A 467 21.39 -15.99 35.76
N ILE A 468 22.67 -15.82 36.10
CA ILE A 468 23.46 -16.86 36.77
C ILE A 468 22.92 -17.13 38.18
N ASP A 469 22.56 -16.11 38.95
CA ASP A 469 21.96 -16.27 40.27
C ASP A 469 20.63 -17.04 40.21
N ARG A 470 19.83 -16.85 39.14
CA ARG A 470 18.59 -17.60 38.89
C ARG A 470 18.82 -19.10 38.62
N LEU A 471 20.06 -19.55 38.39
CA LEU A 471 20.39 -20.98 38.22
C LEU A 471 20.51 -21.73 39.56
N ALA A 472 20.44 -21.04 40.70
CA ALA A 472 20.52 -21.68 42.00
C ALA A 472 19.41 -22.74 42.17
N GLY A 473 19.80 -23.99 42.46
CA GLY A 473 18.88 -25.11 42.64
C GLY A 473 18.39 -25.77 41.34
N VAL A 474 18.90 -25.35 40.18
CA VAL A 474 18.64 -26.03 38.91
C VAL A 474 19.35 -27.38 38.89
N GLU A 475 18.63 -28.43 38.47
CA GLU A 475 19.17 -29.77 38.24
C GLU A 475 19.21 -30.05 36.73
N ARG A 476 20.41 -30.32 36.21
CA ARG A 476 20.68 -30.61 34.79
C ARG A 476 21.80 -31.63 34.66
N ASP A 477 21.84 -32.31 33.53
CA ASP A 477 22.85 -33.31 33.22
C ASP A 477 24.26 -32.68 33.10
N PRO A 478 25.34 -33.46 33.36
CA PRO A 478 26.71 -32.95 33.30
C PRO A 478 27.08 -32.30 31.96
N ASP A 479 26.55 -32.80 30.85
CA ASP A 479 26.81 -32.23 29.52
C ASP A 479 26.23 -30.82 29.36
N TRP A 480 25.07 -30.54 29.95
CA TRP A 480 24.48 -29.20 29.93
C TRP A 480 25.32 -28.21 30.74
N TRP A 481 25.76 -28.61 31.94
CA TRP A 481 26.66 -27.78 32.75
C TRP A 481 27.99 -27.52 32.04
N ARG A 482 28.58 -28.54 31.42
CA ARG A 482 29.80 -28.38 30.62
C ARG A 482 29.59 -27.35 29.50
N ALA A 483 28.50 -27.43 28.76
CA ALA A 483 28.18 -26.47 27.71
C ALA A 483 28.04 -25.03 28.25
N LEU A 484 27.38 -24.85 29.40
CA LEU A 484 27.28 -23.53 30.05
C LEU A 484 28.65 -22.99 30.48
N TYR A 485 29.47 -23.81 31.12
CA TYR A 485 30.80 -23.39 31.56
C TYR A 485 31.72 -23.06 30.39
N ASP A 486 31.69 -23.87 29.33
CA ASP A 486 32.44 -23.63 28.10
C ASP A 486 32.02 -22.31 27.45
N SER A 487 30.70 -22.02 27.39
CA SER A 487 30.18 -20.78 26.81
C SER A 487 30.51 -19.51 27.61
N LEU A 488 30.73 -19.65 28.93
CA LEU A 488 31.12 -18.58 29.84
C LEU A 488 32.63 -18.29 29.83
N ALA A 489 33.43 -19.03 29.05
CA ALA A 489 34.86 -18.81 28.95
C ALA A 489 35.19 -17.36 28.52
N GLY A 490 35.98 -16.66 29.34
CA GLY A 490 36.38 -15.28 29.09
C GLY A 490 35.43 -14.22 29.63
N VAL A 491 34.30 -14.60 30.24
CA VAL A 491 33.46 -13.69 31.03
C VAL A 491 34.20 -13.31 32.33
N ASP A 492 33.99 -12.07 32.78
CA ASP A 492 34.54 -11.58 34.05
C ASP A 492 34.05 -12.45 35.23
N PRO A 493 34.97 -13.11 35.97
CA PRO A 493 34.61 -13.97 37.10
C PRO A 493 33.76 -13.29 38.18
N ASP A 494 33.85 -11.96 38.32
CA ASP A 494 33.05 -11.22 39.30
C ASP A 494 31.53 -11.27 38.95
N GLN A 495 31.18 -11.43 37.68
CA GLN A 495 29.80 -11.64 37.23
C GLN A 495 29.31 -13.08 37.43
N LEU A 496 30.21 -14.02 37.74
CA LEU A 496 29.91 -15.45 37.84
C LEU A 496 29.96 -15.97 39.28
N THR A 497 29.92 -15.08 40.27
CA THR A 497 30.05 -15.45 41.68
C THR A 497 28.94 -16.39 42.17
N GLY A 498 27.74 -16.26 41.61
CA GLY A 498 26.59 -17.14 41.86
C GLY A 498 26.54 -18.43 41.05
N LEU A 499 27.52 -18.68 40.17
CA LEU A 499 27.49 -19.82 39.25
C LEU A 499 27.46 -21.16 40.03
N PRO A 500 26.42 -22.00 39.84
CA PRO A 500 26.37 -23.32 40.46
C PRO A 500 27.49 -24.21 39.93
N VAL A 501 28.22 -24.84 40.85
CA VAL A 501 29.30 -25.79 40.61
C VAL A 501 28.78 -27.21 40.86
N PRO A 502 28.62 -28.04 39.81
CA PRO A 502 28.29 -29.46 39.95
C PRO A 502 29.43 -30.24 40.64
N LEU A 503 29.08 -31.11 41.58
CA LEU A 503 30.00 -31.96 42.34
C LEU A 503 29.95 -33.41 41.85
N ALA A 504 31.02 -34.16 42.10
CA ALA A 504 31.15 -35.56 41.68
C ALA A 504 30.10 -36.51 42.30
N ASP A 505 29.45 -36.10 43.40
CA ASP A 505 28.39 -36.86 44.08
C ASP A 505 26.97 -36.50 43.59
N GLY A 506 26.87 -35.71 42.51
CA GLY A 506 25.61 -35.30 41.89
C GLY A 506 24.95 -34.08 42.53
N ARG A 507 25.53 -33.50 43.58
CA ARG A 507 25.02 -32.25 44.18
C ARG A 507 25.56 -31.02 43.47
N THR A 508 24.96 -29.85 43.70
CA THR A 508 25.48 -28.55 43.26
C THR A 508 25.79 -27.65 44.45
N THR A 509 26.79 -26.79 44.33
CA THR A 509 27.11 -25.74 45.33
C THR A 509 27.28 -24.39 44.65
N ILE A 510 27.03 -23.28 45.34
CA ILE A 510 27.11 -21.94 44.75
C ILE A 510 28.56 -21.42 44.83
N GLY A 511 29.14 -21.14 43.67
CA GLY A 511 30.46 -20.52 43.53
C GLY A 511 31.64 -21.46 43.83
N PRO A 512 32.82 -21.22 43.21
CA PRO A 512 33.95 -22.14 43.29
C PRO A 512 34.78 -22.02 44.58
N ARG A 513 34.56 -20.99 45.42
CA ARG A 513 35.46 -20.62 46.53
C ARG A 513 35.64 -21.70 47.61
N HIS A 514 34.69 -22.63 47.73
CA HIS A 514 34.71 -23.73 48.70
C HIS A 514 34.76 -25.11 48.06
N VAL A 515 35.08 -25.19 46.76
CA VAL A 515 35.13 -26.43 45.99
C VAL A 515 36.57 -26.87 45.81
N LEU A 516 36.85 -28.14 46.10
CA LEU A 516 38.14 -28.75 45.87
C LEU A 516 38.14 -29.41 44.49
N LEU A 517 39.14 -29.08 43.66
CA LEU A 517 39.38 -29.82 42.42
C LEU A 517 40.04 -31.16 42.77
N PRO A 518 39.56 -32.29 42.21
CA PRO A 518 40.28 -33.54 42.33
C PRO A 518 41.69 -33.38 41.77
N LEU A 519 42.69 -33.90 42.49
CA LEU A 519 44.07 -33.89 42.04
C LEU A 519 44.14 -34.63 40.70
N ALA A 520 44.92 -34.11 39.75
CA ALA A 520 45.10 -34.74 38.45
C ALA A 520 45.76 -36.12 38.63
N GLY A 521 44.94 -37.17 38.69
CA GLY A 521 45.37 -38.55 38.88
C GLY A 521 44.60 -39.26 40.00
N GLU A 522 43.39 -39.71 39.68
CA GLU A 522 42.91 -41.10 39.81
C GLU A 522 41.47 -41.08 39.26
N GLY A 523 41.29 -41.74 38.11
CA GLY A 523 40.08 -41.65 37.28
C GLY A 523 38.88 -42.43 37.80
#